data_AF-A0A8T5LM46-F1
#
_entry.id   AF-A0A8T5LM46-F1
#
_cell.length_a   1.000
_cell.length_b   1.000
_cell.length_c   1.000
_cell.angle_alpha   90.00
_cell.angle_beta   90.00
_cell.angle_gamma   90.00
#
_symmetry.space_group_name_H-M   'P 1'
#
loop_
_entity.id
_entity.type
_entity.pdbx_description
1 polymer ?
#
loop_
_entity_poly.entity_id
_entity_poly.type
_entity_poly.pdbx_seq_one_letter_code
_entity_poly.pdbx_strand_id
1 'polypeptide(L)'
;MTEENKKEIKKKSEDNDEEEKLEVFPAEEQGIISEDTSEEKEIKMEHGEIDEDIYTKEGREMQEDDSEIEPWEEGFMEGASQAAQLGKDALTGEPLMDVEDVFETEIGGKVYRFVNEENAQKFREKKRKEEED
;
A
#
# COMPACT_ATOMS: atom_id res chain seq x y z
N MET A 1 -71.82 21.54 25.00
CA MET A 1 -71.75 20.49 26.03
C MET A 1 -71.74 19.17 25.29
N THR A 2 -70.69 18.37 25.55
CA THR A 2 -70.57 16.91 25.40
C THR A 2 -71.23 16.23 24.19
N GLU A 3 -70.45 15.49 23.40
CA GLU A 3 -70.43 14.03 23.57
C GLU A 3 -69.34 13.37 22.72
N GLU A 4 -68.84 12.29 23.29
CA GLU A 4 -67.79 11.38 22.84
C GLU A 4 -68.19 10.66 21.55
N ASN A 5 -67.22 10.12 20.79
CA ASN A 5 -67.27 8.70 20.38
C ASN A 5 -66.03 8.26 19.59
N LYS A 6 -65.35 7.27 20.18
CA LYS A 6 -64.51 6.26 19.50
C LYS A 6 -65.24 5.68 18.28
N LYS A 7 -64.57 5.56 17.12
CA LYS A 7 -64.63 4.29 16.37
C LYS A 7 -63.48 4.09 15.40
N GLU A 8 -62.92 2.91 15.58
CA GLU A 8 -61.78 2.25 14.97
C GLU A 8 -62.04 1.74 13.52
N ILE A 9 -60.94 1.58 12.78
CA ILE A 9 -60.67 0.62 11.67
C ILE A 9 -61.21 0.96 10.26
N LYS A 10 -60.31 1.18 9.30
CA LYS A 10 -60.02 0.23 8.20
C LYS A 10 -58.78 0.60 7.38
N LYS A 11 -58.01 -0.44 7.08
CA LYS A 11 -56.72 -0.56 6.40
C LYS A 11 -56.90 -0.60 4.87
N LYS A 12 -55.82 -0.27 4.12
CA LYS A 12 -55.53 -0.44 2.67
C LYS A 12 -55.76 0.85 1.84
N SER A 13 -54.92 1.24 0.89
CA SER A 13 -53.62 0.75 0.38
C SER A 13 -53.04 1.80 -0.58
N GLU A 14 -51.73 1.69 -0.82
CA GLU A 14 -51.00 2.07 -2.04
C GLU A 14 -50.81 3.55 -2.40
N ASP A 15 -49.51 3.88 -2.49
CA ASP A 15 -48.83 4.79 -3.40
C ASP A 15 -49.30 6.24 -3.42
N ASN A 16 -48.48 7.13 -2.85
CA ASN A 16 -48.25 8.45 -3.42
C ASN A 16 -46.88 8.95 -3.00
N ASP A 17 -46.08 9.29 -4.01
CA ASP A 17 -44.74 9.84 -3.96
C ASP A 17 -44.63 10.95 -2.90
N GLU A 18 -43.83 10.70 -1.86
CA GLU A 18 -43.35 11.78 -1.00
C GLU A 18 -42.35 12.58 -1.84
N GLU A 19 -42.83 13.68 -2.44
CA GLU A 19 -41.98 14.79 -2.86
C GLU A 19 -41.13 15.21 -1.66
N GLU A 20 -39.91 14.68 -1.59
CA GLU A 20 -38.83 15.24 -0.79
C GLU A 20 -38.72 16.71 -1.19
N LYS A 21 -39.26 17.56 -0.32
CA LYS A 21 -39.13 18.99 -0.44
C LYS A 21 -37.65 19.30 -0.18
N LEU A 22 -36.84 19.27 -1.24
CA LEU A 22 -35.46 19.74 -1.22
C LEU A 22 -35.48 21.17 -0.66
N GLU A 23 -35.03 21.33 0.59
CA GLU A 23 -34.79 22.63 1.19
C GLU A 23 -33.55 23.22 0.51
N VAL A 24 -33.75 23.80 -0.67
CA VAL A 24 -32.68 24.47 -1.40
C VAL A 24 -32.30 25.71 -0.60
N PHE A 25 -31.09 25.70 -0.04
CA PHE A 25 -30.57 26.85 0.69
C PHE A 25 -30.18 27.95 -0.31
N PRO A 26 -30.41 29.23 -0.02
CA PRO A 26 -30.07 30.33 -0.93
C PRO A 26 -28.59 30.39 -1.35
N ALA A 27 -27.71 29.74 -0.58
CA ALA A 27 -26.28 29.61 -0.89
C ALA A 27 -26.03 28.71 -2.10
N GLU A 28 -26.77 27.61 -2.23
CA GLU A 28 -26.61 26.63 -3.32
C GLU A 28 -27.04 27.22 -4.67
N GLU A 29 -28.09 28.05 -4.69
CA GLU A 29 -28.56 28.76 -5.90
C GLU A 29 -27.53 29.78 -6.43
N GLN A 30 -26.67 30.32 -5.54
CA GLN A 30 -25.58 31.23 -5.91
C GLN A 30 -24.26 30.50 -6.24
N GLY A 31 -24.28 29.18 -6.31
CA GLY A 31 -23.09 28.36 -6.59
C GLY A 31 -22.09 28.33 -5.43
N ILE A 32 -22.50 28.71 -4.22
CA ILE A 32 -21.69 28.54 -3.01
C ILE A 32 -21.91 27.10 -2.53
N ILE A 33 -21.02 26.21 -2.96
CA ILE A 33 -20.98 24.83 -2.52
C ILE A 33 -20.60 24.83 -1.03
N SER A 34 -21.29 24.02 -0.23
CA SER A 34 -20.95 23.83 1.19
C SER A 34 -19.48 23.38 1.31
N GLU A 35 -18.75 24.00 2.24
CA GLU A 35 -17.39 23.54 2.56
C GLU A 35 -17.46 22.11 3.11
N ASP A 36 -16.62 21.22 2.58
CA ASP A 36 -16.49 19.86 3.09
C ASP A 36 -16.16 19.87 4.60
N THR A 37 -16.77 18.96 5.32
CA THR A 37 -16.44 18.69 6.71
C THR A 37 -15.02 18.15 6.85
N SER A 38 -14.42 18.23 8.04
CA SER A 38 -13.06 17.70 8.29
C SER A 38 -12.99 16.19 8.00
N GLU A 39 -14.03 15.43 8.35
CA GLU A 39 -14.15 14.00 8.01
C GLU A 39 -14.21 13.74 6.50
N GLU A 40 -14.99 14.54 5.74
CA GLU A 40 -15.07 14.40 4.28
C GLU A 40 -13.74 14.74 3.60
N LYS A 41 -12.99 15.72 4.13
CA LYS A 41 -11.65 16.06 3.63
C LYS A 41 -10.65 14.95 3.88
N GLU A 42 -10.70 14.33 5.06
CA GLU A 42 -9.86 13.19 5.42
C GLU A 42 -10.08 12.02 4.45
N ILE A 43 -11.34 11.61 4.24
CA ILE A 43 -11.67 10.54 3.29
C ILE A 43 -11.20 10.88 1.87
N LYS A 44 -11.36 12.14 1.43
CA LYS A 44 -10.89 12.59 0.11
C LYS A 44 -9.38 12.57 -0.02
N MET A 45 -8.64 12.88 1.04
CA MET A 45 -7.16 12.77 1.07
C MET A 45 -6.74 11.29 1.01
N GLU A 46 -7.35 10.42 1.80
CA GLU A 46 -7.09 8.96 1.80
C GLU A 46 -7.33 8.32 0.41
N HIS A 47 -8.38 8.76 -0.30
CA HIS A 47 -8.70 8.26 -1.63
C HIS A 47 -7.93 8.97 -2.76
N GLY A 48 -7.10 9.97 -2.42
CA GLY A 48 -6.30 10.74 -3.38
C GLY A 48 -7.11 11.70 -4.26
N GLU A 49 -8.29 12.13 -3.81
CA GLU A 49 -9.11 13.15 -4.48
C GLU A 49 -8.59 14.58 -4.23
N ILE A 50 -7.90 14.79 -3.11
CA ILE A 50 -7.28 16.06 -2.70
C ILE A 50 -5.85 15.78 -2.25
N ASP A 51 -4.91 16.61 -2.68
CA ASP A 51 -3.51 16.52 -2.26
C ASP A 51 -3.37 16.82 -0.76
N GLU A 52 -2.61 15.98 -0.05
CA GLU A 52 -2.24 16.20 1.35
C GLU A 52 -1.29 17.40 1.48
N ASP A 53 -1.70 18.43 2.24
CA ASP A 53 -0.83 19.56 2.57
C ASP A 53 -0.08 19.31 3.89
N ILE A 54 1.23 19.04 3.77
CA ILE A 54 2.15 18.79 4.89
C ILE A 54 2.29 19.96 5.88
N TYR A 55 1.88 21.17 5.49
CA TYR A 55 1.90 22.34 6.37
C TYR A 55 0.62 22.48 7.20
N THR A 56 -0.41 21.69 6.90
CA THR A 56 -1.61 21.58 7.71
C THR A 56 -1.42 20.53 8.82
N LYS A 57 -2.27 20.58 9.84
CA LYS A 57 -2.22 19.59 10.93
C LYS A 57 -2.68 18.22 10.41
N GLU A 58 -3.75 18.20 9.63
CA GLU A 58 -4.38 16.99 9.07
C GLU A 58 -3.42 16.25 8.12
N GLY A 59 -2.81 16.96 7.16
CA GLY A 59 -1.84 16.35 6.25
C GLY A 59 -0.55 15.87 6.92
N ARG A 60 -0.20 16.39 8.11
CA ARG A 60 0.92 15.86 8.90
C ARG A 60 0.55 14.55 9.62
N GLU A 61 -0.67 14.48 10.13
CA GLU A 61 -1.19 13.31 10.85
C GLU A 61 -1.35 12.11 9.90
N MET A 62 -1.80 12.35 8.66
CA MET A 62 -1.85 11.32 7.61
C MET A 62 -0.48 10.84 7.14
N GLN A 63 0.55 11.70 7.19
CA GLN A 63 1.92 11.31 6.82
C GLN A 63 2.58 10.39 7.87
N GLU A 64 2.07 10.39 9.10
CA GLU A 64 2.45 9.42 10.12
C GLU A 64 1.75 8.08 9.81
N ASP A 65 2.01 7.52 8.62
CA ASP A 65 1.72 6.12 8.33
C ASP A 65 2.39 5.30 9.43
N ASP A 66 1.58 4.57 10.22
CA ASP A 66 2.06 3.67 11.24
C ASP A 66 3.13 2.79 10.57
N SER A 67 4.36 2.86 11.08
CA SER A 67 5.55 2.23 10.47
C SER A 67 5.51 0.68 10.53
N GLU A 68 4.31 0.12 10.59
CA GLU A 68 3.99 -1.28 10.60
C GLU A 68 4.05 -1.79 9.16
N ILE A 69 5.21 -2.35 8.82
CA ILE A 69 5.42 -3.05 7.55
C ILE A 69 4.47 -4.24 7.52
N GLU A 70 3.61 -4.30 6.51
CA GLU A 70 2.73 -5.45 6.36
C GLU A 70 3.56 -6.72 6.02
N PRO A 71 3.12 -7.92 6.43
CA PRO A 71 3.88 -9.15 6.20
C PRO A 71 4.23 -9.42 4.72
N TRP A 72 3.42 -8.92 3.78
CA TRP A 72 3.69 -9.04 2.34
C TRP A 72 4.74 -8.03 1.85
N GLU A 73 4.80 -6.85 2.46
CA GLU A 73 5.83 -5.83 2.19
C GLU A 73 7.18 -6.29 2.73
N GLU A 74 7.20 -6.90 3.91
CA GLU A 74 8.39 -7.53 4.47
C GLU A 74 8.90 -8.65 3.54
N GLY A 75 8.01 -9.50 3.04
CA GLY A 75 8.35 -10.56 2.09
C GLY A 75 8.90 -10.03 0.76
N PHE A 76 8.40 -8.88 0.29
CA PHE A 76 8.92 -8.22 -0.90
C PHE A 76 10.34 -7.65 -0.67
N MET A 77 10.56 -7.02 0.49
CA MET A 77 11.88 -6.52 0.90
C MET A 77 12.90 -7.66 1.07
N GLU A 78 12.49 -8.78 1.67
CA GLU A 78 13.35 -9.95 1.86
C GLU A 78 13.74 -10.61 0.53
N GLY A 79 12.77 -10.76 -0.40
CA GLY A 79 12.99 -11.33 -1.72
C GLY A 79 14.01 -10.57 -2.58
N ALA A 80 14.03 -9.23 -2.46
CA ALA A 80 15.02 -8.38 -3.12
C ALA A 80 16.46 -8.61 -2.60
N SER A 81 16.61 -9.03 -1.35
CA SER A 81 17.93 -9.19 -0.71
C SER A 81 18.60 -10.53 -1.03
N GLN A 82 17.84 -11.62 -1.12
CA GLN A 82 18.40 -12.98 -1.28
C GLN A 82 18.40 -13.49 -2.73
N ALA A 83 17.29 -13.32 -3.47
CA ALA A 83 17.17 -13.90 -4.82
C ALA A 83 17.97 -13.09 -5.87
N ALA A 84 18.14 -11.79 -5.66
CA ALA A 84 18.86 -10.91 -6.58
C ALA A 84 20.36 -11.21 -6.69
N GLN A 85 20.95 -11.90 -5.71
CA GLN A 85 22.35 -12.33 -5.78
C GLN A 85 22.57 -13.56 -6.67
N LEU A 86 21.55 -14.40 -6.88
CA LEU A 86 21.68 -15.62 -7.68
C LEU A 86 21.86 -15.34 -9.19
N GLY A 87 21.55 -14.13 -9.63
CA GLY A 87 21.77 -13.67 -11.01
C GLY A 87 23.10 -12.94 -11.22
N LYS A 88 24.00 -12.92 -10.22
CA LYS A 88 25.26 -12.19 -10.27
C LYS A 88 26.45 -13.08 -9.88
N ASP A 89 27.63 -12.76 -10.39
CA ASP A 89 28.88 -13.39 -9.97
C ASP A 89 29.13 -13.10 -8.48
N ALA A 90 29.38 -14.14 -7.68
CA ALA A 90 29.56 -13.97 -6.24
C ALA A 90 30.85 -13.23 -5.84
N LEU A 91 31.86 -13.19 -6.72
CA LEU A 91 33.10 -12.44 -6.53
C LEU A 91 32.99 -11.02 -7.06
N THR A 92 32.58 -10.84 -8.33
CA THR A 92 32.60 -9.54 -9.01
C THR A 92 31.30 -8.76 -8.86
N GLY A 93 30.18 -9.44 -8.62
CA GLY A 93 28.85 -8.84 -8.60
C GLY A 93 28.30 -8.52 -10.00
N GLU A 94 29.01 -8.91 -11.06
CA GLU A 94 28.56 -8.70 -12.43
C GLU A 94 27.34 -9.56 -12.75
N PRO A 95 26.33 -9.05 -13.47
CA PRO A 95 25.18 -9.84 -13.88
C PRO A 95 25.58 -11.02 -14.77
N LEU A 96 25.01 -12.19 -14.50
CA LEU A 96 25.25 -13.43 -15.25
C LEU A 96 24.25 -13.62 -16.41
N MET A 97 23.47 -12.60 -16.76
CA MET A 97 22.43 -12.71 -17.79
C MET A 97 22.99 -12.89 -19.21
N ASP A 98 24.19 -12.36 -19.48
CA ASP A 98 24.81 -12.35 -20.81
C ASP A 98 25.87 -13.46 -20.99
N VAL A 99 26.03 -14.34 -20.00
CA VAL A 99 27.08 -15.36 -19.99
C VAL A 99 26.48 -16.71 -20.42
N GLU A 100 27.03 -17.31 -21.47
CA GLU A 100 26.55 -18.61 -21.99
C GLU A 100 26.86 -19.77 -21.04
N ASP A 101 28.00 -19.71 -20.36
CA ASP A 101 28.47 -20.75 -19.45
C ASP A 101 28.73 -20.15 -18.06
N VAL A 102 28.04 -20.67 -17.05
CA VAL A 102 28.12 -20.20 -15.67
C VAL A 102 28.77 -21.28 -14.84
N PHE A 103 29.83 -20.93 -14.11
CA PHE A 103 30.52 -21.85 -13.24
C PHE A 103 29.88 -21.85 -11.85
N GLU A 104 29.32 -22.98 -11.43
CA GLU A 104 28.71 -23.15 -10.11
C GLU A 104 29.62 -23.98 -9.18
N THR A 105 29.81 -23.53 -7.94
CA THR A 105 30.57 -24.29 -6.94
C THR A 105 30.02 -24.12 -5.52
N GLU A 106 30.19 -25.15 -4.69
CA GLU A 106 29.75 -25.14 -3.30
C GLU A 106 30.90 -24.75 -2.36
N ILE A 107 30.69 -23.69 -1.59
CA ILE A 107 31.66 -23.16 -0.63
C ILE A 107 30.92 -22.95 0.69
N GLY A 108 31.32 -23.68 1.75
CA GLY A 108 30.71 -23.54 3.07
C GLY A 108 29.22 -23.94 3.13
N GLY A 109 28.79 -24.93 2.33
CA GLY A 109 27.40 -25.40 2.29
C GLY A 109 26.44 -24.50 1.49
N LYS A 110 26.95 -23.46 0.81
CA LYS A 110 26.19 -22.58 -0.08
C LYS A 110 26.71 -22.73 -1.51
N VAL A 111 25.78 -22.79 -2.47
CA VAL A 111 26.09 -22.81 -3.90
C VAL A 111 26.25 -21.37 -4.40
N TYR A 112 27.39 -21.10 -5.04
CA TYR A 112 27.72 -19.80 -5.62
C TYR A 112 27.94 -19.94 -7.13
N ARG A 113 27.65 -18.86 -7.86
CA ARG A 113 27.78 -18.77 -9.33
C ARG A 113 28.84 -17.76 -9.71
N PHE A 114 29.56 -18.04 -10.79
CA PHE A 114 30.68 -17.23 -11.27
C PHE A 114 30.71 -17.19 -12.80
N VAL A 115 31.27 -16.12 -13.34
CA VAL A 115 31.54 -15.96 -14.78
C VAL A 115 32.59 -16.97 -15.26
N ASN A 116 33.54 -17.33 -14.39
CA ASN A 116 34.63 -18.26 -14.72
C ASN A 116 35.17 -18.99 -13.48
N GLU A 117 35.99 -20.03 -13.71
CA GLU A 117 36.61 -20.82 -12.64
C GLU A 117 37.61 -20.01 -11.79
N GLU A 118 38.32 -19.04 -12.38
CA GLU A 118 39.28 -18.21 -11.64
C GLU A 118 38.62 -17.39 -10.54
N ASN A 119 37.43 -16.85 -10.82
CA ASN A 119 36.64 -16.10 -9.85
C ASN A 119 36.18 -17.00 -8.70
N ALA A 120 35.75 -18.23 -9.02
CA ALA A 120 35.38 -19.22 -8.01
C ALA A 120 36.55 -19.56 -7.08
N GLN A 121 37.76 -19.74 -7.62
CA GLN A 121 38.97 -20.03 -6.82
C GLN A 121 39.34 -18.86 -5.91
N LYS A 122 39.37 -17.62 -6.44
CA LYS A 122 39.66 -16.41 -5.64
C LYS A 122 38.63 -16.20 -4.53
N PHE A 123 37.36 -16.45 -4.82
CA PHE A 123 36.29 -16.34 -3.82
C PHE A 123 36.45 -17.38 -2.72
N ARG A 124 36.81 -18.61 -3.07
CA ARG A 124 37.09 -19.69 -2.11
C ARG A 124 38.26 -19.34 -1.20
N GLU A 125 39.34 -18.79 -1.73
CA GLU A 125 40.48 -18.35 -0.93
C GLU A 125 40.11 -17.19 0.01
N LYS A 126 39.31 -16.24 -0.47
CA LYS A 126 38.81 -15.14 0.35
C LYS A 126 37.96 -15.66 1.51
N LYS A 127 37.04 -16.59 1.24
CA LYS A 127 36.20 -17.21 2.28
C LYS A 127 37.02 -18.00 3.29
N ARG A 128 38.05 -18.74 2.86
CA ARG A 128 38.95 -19.46 3.77
C ARG A 128 39.71 -18.50 4.70
N LYS A 129 40.16 -17.35 4.20
CA LYS A 129 40.83 -16.33 5.04
C LYS A 129 39.87 -15.72 6.06
N GLU A 130 38.63 -15.43 5.66
CA GLU A 130 37.59 -14.91 6.56
C GLU A 130 37.19 -15.91 7.65
N GLU A 131 37.34 -17.22 7.45
CA GLU A 131 37.09 -18.25 8.47
C GLU A 131 38.28 -18.47 9.43
N GLU A 132 39.48 -18.00 9.08
CA GLU A 132 40.69 -18.13 9.89
C GLU A 132 40.93 -16.91 10.83
N ASP A 133 40.25 -15.78 10.61
CA ASP A 133 40.23 -14.58 11.47
C ASP A 133 39.07 -14.60 12.49
#